data_AF-A0A293LVM2-F1
#
_entry.id   AF-A0A293LVM2-F1
#
_cell.length_a   1.000
_cell.length_b   1.000
_cell.length_c   1.000
_cell.angle_alpha   90.00
_cell.angle_beta   90.00
_cell.angle_gamma   90.00
#
_symmetry.space_group_name_H-M   'P 1'
#
loop_
_entity.id
_entity.type
_entity.pdbx_description
1 polymer ?
#
loop_
_entity_poly.entity_id
_entity_poly.type
_entity_poly.pdbx_seq_one_letter_code
_entity_poly.pdbx_strand_id
1 'polypeptide(L)'
;MQAPRVSEGRRSIELQNVISNLRRRGYPIEFINATYKEVCQQTKHVTKKENEKQIFVTLPYIKGVSEQIRRVLSDVNIKTAFKPKGMIKNVLSRPKDKVDIQDSKGVVYKINCKDCTQVYIGETGRKVK
;
A
#
# COMPACT_ATOMS: atom_id res chain seq x y z
N MET A 1 13.63 1.76 3.15
CA MET A 1 14.45 2.98 3.27
C MET A 1 13.56 4.10 3.79
N GLN A 2 13.62 4.37 5.10
CA GLN A 2 12.86 5.45 5.73
C GLN A 2 13.62 6.77 5.47
N ALA A 3 12.97 7.76 4.86
CA ALA A 3 13.57 9.09 4.73
C ALA A 3 13.83 9.69 6.14
N PRO A 4 14.99 10.32 6.39
CA PRO A 4 15.29 10.86 7.71
C PRO A 4 14.38 12.05 8.04
N ARG A 5 13.80 12.04 9.24
CA ARG A 5 13.08 13.18 9.83
C ARG A 5 14.07 14.34 10.02
N VAL A 6 13.89 15.42 9.27
CA VAL A 6 14.71 16.63 9.41
C VAL A 6 14.33 17.33 10.71
N SER A 7 15.30 17.50 11.61
CA SER A 7 15.15 18.25 12.85
C SER A 7 14.82 19.72 12.57
N GLU A 8 13.91 20.32 13.37
CA GLU A 8 13.39 21.68 13.14
C GLU A 8 14.50 22.74 13.03
N GLY A 9 15.60 22.58 13.77
CA GLY A 9 16.75 23.48 13.73
C GLY A 9 17.58 23.41 12.43
N ARG A 10 17.57 22.28 11.71
CA ARG A 10 18.22 22.20 10.38
C ARG A 10 17.39 22.88 9.32
N ARG A 11 16.06 22.84 9.46
CA ARG A 11 15.13 23.46 8.50
C ARG A 11 15.26 24.99 8.46
N SER A 12 15.45 25.64 9.61
CA SER A 12 15.63 27.09 9.68
C SER A 12 16.93 27.55 9.02
N ILE A 13 18.02 26.79 9.19
CA ILE A 13 19.32 27.05 8.55
C ILE A 13 19.21 26.90 7.03
N GLU A 14 18.60 25.80 6.55
CA GLU A 14 18.37 25.58 5.12
C GLU A 14 17.51 26.69 4.50
N LEU A 15 16.46 27.15 5.18
CA LEU A 15 15.62 28.26 4.72
C LEU A 15 16.42 29.57 4.58
N GLN A 16 17.30 29.88 5.52
CA GLN A 16 18.18 31.05 5.44
C GLN A 16 19.17 30.94 4.27
N ASN A 17 19.70 29.74 4.02
CA ASN A 17 20.57 29.47 2.88
C ASN A 17 19.83 29.64 1.54
N VAL A 18 18.59 29.20 1.44
CA VAL A 18 17.78 29.38 0.22
C VAL A 18 17.48 30.86 -0.03
N ILE A 19 17.09 31.61 1.01
CA ILE A 19 16.80 33.05 0.90
C ILE A 19 18.05 33.83 0.48
N SER A 20 19.22 33.53 1.06
CA SER A 20 20.47 34.22 0.72
C SER A 20 20.90 33.95 -0.72
N ASN A 21 20.72 32.71 -1.21
CA ASN A 21 20.98 32.35 -2.60
C ASN A 21 20.06 33.06 -3.59
N LEU A 22 18.76 33.16 -3.30
CA LEU A 22 17.80 33.87 -4.15
C LEU A 22 18.10 35.37 -4.22
N ARG A 23 18.47 35.99 -3.09
CA ARG A 23 18.91 37.40 -3.08
C ARG A 23 20.17 37.61 -3.92
N ARG A 24 21.15 36.70 -3.81
CA ARG A 24 22.41 36.78 -4.57
C ARG A 24 22.18 36.65 -6.08
N ARG A 25 21.16 35.90 -6.50
CA ARG A 25 20.78 35.76 -7.93
C ARG A 25 19.91 36.92 -8.46
N GLY A 26 19.67 37.95 -7.65
CA GLY A 26 18.98 39.17 -8.08
C GLY A 26 17.46 39.05 -8.16
N TYR A 27 16.86 38.06 -7.51
CA TYR A 27 15.39 37.95 -7.47
C TYR A 27 14.78 39.09 -6.62
N PRO A 28 13.63 39.68 -7.03
CA PRO A 28 12.96 40.73 -6.28
C PRO A 28 12.63 40.31 -4.85
N ILE A 29 12.87 41.20 -3.88
CA ILE A 29 12.67 40.91 -2.45
C ILE A 29 11.19 40.62 -2.16
N GLU A 30 10.27 41.26 -2.87
CA GLU A 30 8.83 41.04 -2.73
C GLU A 30 8.43 39.60 -3.09
N PHE A 31 9.03 39.04 -4.15
CA PHE A 31 8.81 37.66 -4.57
C PHE A 31 9.32 36.66 -3.53
N ILE A 32 10.50 36.91 -2.95
CA ILE A 32 11.08 36.07 -1.90
C ILE A 32 10.22 36.12 -0.63
N ASN A 33 9.70 37.28 -0.26
CA ASN A 33 8.84 37.43 0.92
C ASN A 33 7.46 36.81 0.73
N ALA A 34 6.89 36.90 -0.48
CA ALA A 34 5.63 36.25 -0.83
C ALA A 34 5.74 34.73 -0.72
N THR A 35 6.75 34.15 -1.38
CA THR A 35 7.02 32.70 -1.33
C THR A 35 7.33 32.22 0.09
N TYR A 36 8.09 32.99 0.89
CA TYR A 36 8.34 32.66 2.30
C TYR A 36 7.06 32.60 3.13
N LYS A 37 6.14 33.56 2.94
CA LYS A 37 4.85 33.58 3.64
C LYS A 37 4.00 32.37 3.29
N GLU A 38 3.93 32.00 2.00
CA GLU A 38 3.17 30.83 1.54
C GLU A 38 3.72 29.53 2.13
N VAL A 39 5.04 29.35 2.14
CA VAL A 39 5.70 28.17 2.74
C VAL A 39 5.44 28.10 4.26
N CYS A 40 5.51 29.24 4.97
CA CYS A 40 5.19 29.31 6.40
C CYS A 40 3.70 29.03 6.72
N GLN A 41 2.78 29.31 5.80
CA GLN A 41 1.36 28.99 5.98
C GLN A 41 1.08 27.51 5.74
N GLN A 42 1.68 26.92 4.70
CA GLN A 42 1.56 25.50 4.40
C GLN A 42 2.09 24.61 5.51
N THR A 43 3.19 25.00 6.17
CA THR A 43 3.76 24.22 7.30
C THR A 43 2.89 24.24 8.56
N LYS A 44 2.21 25.36 8.85
CA LYS A 44 1.28 25.46 9.99
C LYS A 44 0.06 24.52 9.86
N HIS A 45 -0.37 24.22 8.63
CA HIS A 45 -1.45 23.27 8.38
C HIS A 45 -1.01 21.81 8.59
N VAL A 46 0.28 21.50 8.43
CA VAL A 46 0.83 20.16 8.68
C VAL A 46 1.03 19.91 10.18
N THR A 47 1.59 20.87 10.92
CA THR A 47 1.90 20.69 12.36
C THR A 47 0.68 20.74 13.28
N LYS A 48 -0.42 21.42 12.89
CA LYS A 48 -1.68 21.40 13.67
C LYS A 48 -2.36 20.01 13.70
N LYS A 49 -2.06 19.11 12.75
CA LYS A 49 -2.62 17.75 12.73
C LYS A 49 -1.76 16.71 13.46
N GLU A 50 -0.56 17.06 13.90
CA GLU A 50 0.39 16.09 14.49
C GLU A 50 0.33 15.98 16.02
N ASN A 51 -0.43 16.84 16.71
CA ASN A 51 -0.44 16.87 18.18
C ASN A 51 -1.45 15.92 18.85
N GLU A 52 -2.27 15.21 18.09
CA GLU A 52 -3.14 14.17 18.65
C GLU A 52 -2.75 12.82 18.05
N LYS A 53 -2.17 11.95 18.87
CA LYS A 53 -1.94 10.55 18.50
C LYS A 53 -3.29 9.88 18.26
N GLN A 54 -3.76 9.90 17.02
CA GLN A 54 -5.01 9.25 16.66
C GLN A 54 -4.88 7.74 16.82
N ILE A 55 -5.70 7.18 17.69
CA ILE A 55 -5.77 5.75 17.93
C ILE A 55 -6.56 5.14 16.76
N PHE A 56 -6.06 4.02 16.21
CA PHE A 56 -6.71 3.28 15.14
C PHE A 56 -7.20 1.93 15.64
N VAL A 57 -8.46 1.62 15.37
CA VAL A 57 -9.10 0.34 15.71
C VAL A 57 -9.69 -0.28 14.45
N THR A 58 -9.59 -1.61 14.33
CA THR A 58 -10.20 -2.36 13.24
C THR A 58 -11.34 -3.22 13.78
N LEU A 59 -12.52 -3.12 13.16
CA LEU A 59 -13.73 -3.86 13.55
C LEU A 59 -14.25 -4.70 12.37
N PRO A 60 -14.91 -5.85 12.63
CA PRO A 60 -15.65 -6.53 11.59
C PRO A 60 -16.85 -5.69 11.12
N TYR A 61 -17.08 -5.61 9.80
CA TYR A 61 -18.28 -4.93 9.29
C TYR A 61 -19.55 -5.74 9.61
N ILE A 62 -20.48 -5.12 10.34
CA ILE A 62 -21.80 -5.66 10.66
C ILE A 62 -22.79 -4.53 10.40
N LYS A 63 -23.61 -4.68 9.37
CA LYS A 63 -24.56 -3.67 8.91
C LYS A 63 -25.43 -3.18 10.08
N GLY A 64 -25.43 -1.88 10.32
CA GLY A 64 -26.24 -1.20 11.34
C GLY A 64 -25.53 -1.05 12.69
N VAL A 65 -24.70 -2.01 13.09
CA VAL A 65 -24.00 -1.99 14.39
C VAL A 65 -22.63 -1.33 14.26
N SER A 66 -21.84 -1.75 13.27
CA SER A 66 -20.46 -1.29 13.12
C SER A 66 -20.37 0.22 12.82
N GLU A 67 -21.38 0.76 12.15
CA GLU A 67 -21.53 2.18 11.83
C GLU A 67 -21.89 3.00 13.07
N GLN A 68 -22.74 2.48 13.95
CA GLN A 68 -23.05 3.12 15.24
C GLN A 68 -21.80 3.17 16.12
N ILE A 69 -21.07 2.06 16.21
CA ILE A 69 -19.81 2.00 16.97
C ILE A 69 -18.78 2.99 16.41
N ARG A 70 -18.64 3.06 15.08
CA ARG A 70 -17.74 4.04 14.44
C ARG A 70 -18.09 5.48 14.78
N ARG A 71 -19.39 5.82 14.86
CA ARG A 71 -19.83 7.18 15.23
C ARG A 71 -19.35 7.52 16.65
N VAL A 72 -19.66 6.67 17.62
CA VAL A 72 -19.25 6.84 19.02
C VAL A 72 -17.72 6.93 19.15
N LEU A 73 -16.97 6.07 18.46
CA LEU A 73 -15.51 6.09 18.49
C LEU A 73 -14.92 7.35 17.82
N SER A 74 -15.58 7.91 16.82
CA SER A 74 -15.11 9.12 16.14
C SER A 74 -15.21 10.35 17.05
N ASP A 75 -16.19 10.40 17.95
CA ASP A 75 -16.34 11.48 18.93
C ASP A 75 -15.18 11.50 19.94
N VAL A 76 -14.56 10.33 20.19
CA VAL A 76 -13.38 10.18 21.06
C VAL A 76 -12.06 10.25 20.27
N ASN A 77 -12.09 10.76 19.02
CA ASN A 77 -10.94 10.87 18.12
C ASN A 77 -10.25 9.52 17.80
N ILE A 78 -11.01 8.42 17.83
CA ILE A 78 -10.55 7.08 17.46
C ILE A 78 -10.98 6.78 16.03
N LYS A 79 -10.01 6.56 15.14
CA LYS A 79 -10.27 6.18 13.75
C LYS A 79 -10.59 4.70 13.66
N THR A 80 -11.75 4.40 13.12
CA THR A 80 -12.24 3.02 12.95
C THR A 80 -12.13 2.60 11.50
N ALA A 81 -11.48 1.47 11.24
CA ALA A 81 -11.46 0.79 9.95
C ALA A 81 -12.33 -0.48 10.00
N PHE A 82 -12.98 -0.82 8.89
CA PHE A 82 -13.81 -2.02 8.80
C PHE A 82 -13.10 -3.12 8.02
N LYS A 83 -13.12 -4.33 8.57
CA LYS A 83 -12.64 -5.55 7.93
C LYS A 83 -13.84 -6.48 7.66
N PRO A 84 -14.04 -6.97 6.42
CA PRO A 84 -15.10 -7.94 6.18
C PRO A 84 -14.77 -9.28 6.87
N LYS A 85 -15.78 -9.94 7.43
CA LYS A 85 -15.63 -11.26 8.08
C LYS A 85 -15.30 -12.37 7.09
N GLY A 86 -15.85 -12.28 5.87
CA GLY A 86 -15.57 -13.18 4.76
C GLY A 86 -14.97 -12.39 3.59
N MET A 87 -13.83 -12.85 3.08
CA MET A 87 -13.25 -12.29 1.88
C MET A 87 -13.75 -13.09 0.67
N ILE A 88 -14.07 -12.43 -0.44
CA ILE A 88 -14.59 -13.10 -1.66
C ILE A 88 -13.66 -14.25 -2.09
N LYS A 89 -12.34 -14.07 -1.93
CA LYS A 89 -11.34 -15.11 -2.17
C LYS A 89 -11.56 -16.41 -1.38
N ASN A 90 -12.20 -16.38 -0.21
CA ASN A 90 -12.44 -17.58 0.59
C ASN A 90 -13.59 -18.40 -0.01
N VAL A 91 -14.59 -17.72 -0.58
CA VAL A 91 -15.74 -18.34 -1.26
C VAL A 91 -15.35 -18.76 -2.68
N LEU A 92 -14.63 -17.89 -3.39
CA LEU A 92 -14.23 -18.05 -4.79
C LEU A 92 -12.76 -18.46 -4.93
N SER A 93 -12.21 -19.19 -3.94
CA SER A 93 -10.78 -19.57 -3.91
C SER A 93 -10.31 -20.35 -5.14
N ARG A 94 -11.26 -20.97 -5.85
CA ARG A 94 -11.04 -21.69 -7.12
C ARG A 94 -11.97 -21.09 -8.17
N PRO A 95 -11.58 -19.98 -8.82
CA PRO A 95 -12.39 -19.38 -9.87
C PRO A 95 -12.41 -20.22 -11.16
N LYS A 96 -11.49 -21.19 -11.29
CA LYS A 96 -11.44 -22.14 -12.40
C LYS A 96 -11.91 -23.51 -11.96
N ASP A 97 -12.65 -24.19 -12.83
CA ASP A 97 -12.95 -25.60 -12.68
C ASP A 97 -11.66 -26.41 -12.61
N LYS A 98 -11.67 -27.47 -11.80
CA LYS A 98 -10.59 -28.45 -11.82
C LYS A 98 -10.62 -29.13 -13.18
N VAL A 99 -9.57 -28.92 -13.95
CA VAL A 99 -9.33 -29.67 -15.18
C VAL A 99 -8.75 -31.02 -14.78
N ASP A 100 -9.21 -32.09 -15.42
CA ASP A 100 -8.64 -33.42 -15.20
C ASP A 100 -7.15 -33.43 -15.61
N ILE A 101 -6.39 -34.37 -15.04
CA ILE A 101 -4.96 -34.49 -15.32
C ILE A 101 -4.76 -34.75 -16.82
N GLN A 102 -5.62 -35.54 -17.46
CA GLN A 102 -5.50 -35.84 -18.90
C GLN A 102 -5.77 -34.64 -19.81
N ASP A 103 -6.54 -33.66 -19.33
CA ASP A 103 -6.89 -32.42 -20.04
C ASP A 103 -5.94 -31.25 -19.70
N SER A 104 -4.89 -31.53 -18.92
CA SER A 104 -3.87 -30.57 -18.47
C SER A 104 -2.62 -30.62 -19.37
N LYS A 105 -1.95 -29.47 -19.50
CA LYS A 105 -0.61 -29.40 -20.13
C LYS A 105 0.47 -29.57 -19.06
N GLY A 106 1.65 -30.00 -19.45
CA GLY A 106 2.79 -30.14 -18.53
C GLY A 106 2.69 -31.36 -17.61
N VAL A 107 1.99 -32.40 -18.05
CA VAL A 107 1.81 -33.63 -17.27
C VAL A 107 2.96 -34.57 -17.58
N VAL A 108 3.57 -35.11 -16.52
CA VAL A 108 4.64 -36.11 -16.64
C VAL A 108 4.00 -37.48 -16.88
N TYR A 109 4.40 -38.14 -17.96
CA TYR A 109 3.94 -39.49 -18.29
C TYR A 109 5.11 -40.48 -18.32
N LYS A 110 4.77 -41.75 -18.10
CA LYS A 110 5.69 -42.88 -18.06
C LYS A 110 5.28 -43.91 -19.10
N ILE A 111 6.14 -44.20 -20.06
CA ILE A 111 5.94 -45.28 -21.04
C ILE A 111 6.95 -46.38 -20.75
N ASN A 112 6.46 -47.59 -20.52
CA ASN A 112 7.29 -48.76 -20.30
C ASN A 112 7.63 -49.44 -21.63
N CYS A 113 8.89 -49.82 -21.82
CA CYS A 113 9.30 -50.73 -22.87
C CYS A 113 8.63 -52.10 -22.64
N LYS A 114 8.10 -52.72 -23.70
CA LYS A 114 7.45 -54.04 -23.59
C LYS A 114 8.48 -55.17 -23.50
N ASP A 115 9.61 -55.00 -24.16
CA ASP A 115 10.64 -56.02 -24.35
C ASP A 115 11.86 -55.82 -23.45
N CYS A 116 11.86 -54.79 -22.61
CA CYS A 116 13.01 -54.40 -21.78
C CYS A 116 12.60 -53.64 -20.51
N THR A 117 13.50 -53.54 -19.54
CA THR A 117 13.28 -52.81 -18.27
C THR A 117 13.40 -51.29 -18.39
N GLN A 118 13.62 -50.77 -19.60
CA GLN A 118 13.77 -49.34 -19.83
C GLN A 118 12.42 -48.61 -19.82
N VAL A 119 12.47 -47.35 -19.41
CA VAL A 119 11.29 -46.49 -19.24
C VAL A 119 11.59 -45.13 -19.87
N TYR A 120 10.65 -44.63 -20.67
CA TYR A 120 10.66 -43.25 -21.14
C TYR A 120 9.79 -42.38 -20.21
N ILE A 121 10.35 -41.27 -19.76
CA ILE A 121 9.67 -40.26 -18.95
C ILE A 121 9.73 -38.95 -19.71
N GLY A 122 8.57 -38.36 -19.97
CA GLY A 122 8.45 -37.10 -20.70
C GLY A 122 7.32 -36.24 -20.17
N GLU A 123 7.32 -34.97 -20.58
CA GLU A 123 6.28 -33.99 -20.23
C GLU A 123 5.41 -33.66 -21.46
N THR A 124 4.10 -33.48 -21.28
CA THR A 124 3.20 -33.11 -22.37
C THR A 124 3.25 -31.61 -22.70
N GLY A 125 3.65 -31.25 -23.93
CA GLY A 125 3.64 -29.85 -24.39
C GLY A 125 2.24 -29.31 -24.74
N ARG A 126 1.29 -30.20 -25.08
CA ARG A 126 -0.10 -29.88 -25.42
C ARG A 126 -1.03 -30.81 -24.64
N LYS A 127 -2.32 -30.45 -24.60
CA LYS A 127 -3.36 -31.34 -24.09
C LYS A 127 -3.42 -32.58 -24.99
N VAL A 128 -3.66 -33.74 -24.41
CA VAL A 128 -3.65 -35.03 -25.14
C VAL A 128 -5.00 -35.34 -25.78
N LYS A 129 -5.98 -34.46 -25.59
CA LYS A 129 -7.27 -34.42 -26.27
C LYS A 129 -7.30 -33.34 -27.34
#